data_AF-A7T553-F1
#
_entry.id   AF-A7T553-F1
#
_cell.length_a   1.000
_cell.length_b   1.000
_cell.length_c   1.000
_cell.angle_alpha   90.00
_cell.angle_beta   90.00
_cell.angle_gamma   90.00
#
_symmetry.space_group_name_H-M   'P 1'
#
loop_
_entity.id
_entity.type
_entity.pdbx_description
1 polymer ?
#
loop_
_entity_poly.entity_id
_entity_poly.type
_entity_poly.pdbx_seq_one_letter_code
_entity_poly.pdbx_strand_id
1 'polypeptide(L)' 'TVNGVWGSWSEWSTCSVTCGGGTQLHMRVCNNPKPENGGLPCAGAMVEQQSCNMQPCGGKQP' A
#
# COMPACT_ATOMS: atom_id res chain seq x y z
N THR A 1 3.65 23.68 -16.51
CA THR A 1 2.80 22.81 -15.70
C THR A 1 3.71 21.94 -14.83
N VAL A 2 3.26 21.48 -13.67
CA VAL A 2 4.03 20.54 -12.83
C VAL A 2 3.27 19.25 -12.78
N ASN A 3 3.84 18.17 -13.28
CA ASN A 3 3.23 16.85 -13.17
C ASN A 3 3.44 16.31 -11.76
N GLY A 4 2.42 15.67 -11.21
CA GLY A 4 2.51 15.04 -9.91
C GLY A 4 3.49 13.88 -9.92
N VAL A 5 4.25 13.76 -8.84
CA VAL A 5 5.08 12.60 -8.56
C VAL A 5 4.71 12.06 -7.18
N TRP A 6 4.66 10.74 -7.10
CA TRP A 6 4.38 10.04 -5.86
C TRP A 6 5.46 10.36 -4.82
N GLY A 7 5.02 10.68 -3.61
CA GLY A 7 5.85 10.58 -2.42
C GLY A 7 6.16 9.12 -2.08
N SER A 8 6.97 8.92 -1.05
CA SER A 8 7.26 7.59 -0.53
C SER A 8 5.99 6.89 -0.05
N TRP A 9 5.99 5.56 -0.15
CA TRP A 9 5.00 4.74 0.52
C TRP A 9 5.10 4.91 2.04
N SER A 10 3.96 4.84 2.71
CA SER A 10 3.88 4.67 4.16
C SER A 10 4.41 3.29 4.54
N GLU A 11 4.63 3.09 5.83
CA GLU A 11 4.74 1.73 6.36
C GLU A 11 3.47 0.93 6.08
N TRP A 12 3.63 -0.39 5.99
CA TRP A 12 2.51 -1.31 5.92
C TRP A 12 1.68 -1.24 7.20
N SER A 13 0.36 -1.28 7.05
CA SER A 13 -0.56 -1.45 8.15
C SER A 13 -0.29 -2.78 8.86
N THR A 14 -0.78 -2.91 10.08
CA THR A 14 -0.85 -4.22 10.73
C THR A 14 -1.64 -5.19 9.85
N CYS A 15 -1.16 -6.44 9.74
CA CYS A 15 -1.87 -7.50 9.05
C CYS A 15 -3.24 -7.73 9.69
N SER A 16 -4.27 -7.95 8.86
CA SER A 16 -5.65 -8.16 9.33
C SER A 16 -5.82 -9.36 10.28
N VAL A 17 -4.97 -10.37 10.14
CA VAL A 17 -4.92 -11.55 11.02
C VAL A 17 -3.47 -11.89 11.35
N THR A 18 -3.26 -12.61 12.45
CA THR A 18 -1.92 -13.04 12.91
C THR A 18 -1.49 -14.40 12.37
N CYS A 19 -2.36 -15.11 11.66
CA CYS A 19 -2.12 -16.40 10.99
C CYS A 19 -3.26 -16.69 10.00
N GLY A 20 -3.11 -17.72 9.18
CA GLY A 20 -4.14 -18.21 8.25
C GLY A 20 -4.25 -17.41 6.96
N GLY A 21 -3.33 -16.48 6.70
CA GLY A 21 -3.37 -15.60 5.55
C GLY A 21 -4.26 -14.38 5.78
N GLY A 22 -3.60 -13.24 6.01
CA GLY A 22 -4.23 -11.93 6.13
C GLY A 22 -3.79 -10.99 5.04
N THR A 23 -4.14 -9.73 5.24
CA THR A 23 -3.87 -8.67 4.30
C THR A 23 -3.39 -7.43 5.03
N GLN A 24 -2.41 -6.75 4.45
CA GLN A 24 -1.92 -5.45 4.90
C GLN A 24 -1.92 -4.46 3.74
N LEU A 25 -2.01 -3.19 4.09
CA LEU A 25 -2.13 -2.07 3.15
C LEU A 25 -1.02 -1.06 3.41
N HIS A 26 -0.51 -0.43 2.36
CA HIS A 26 0.27 0.79 2.49
C HIS A 26 -0.25 1.85 1.51
N MET A 27 0.06 3.11 1.78
CA MET A 27 -0.45 4.23 1.02
C MET A 27 0.65 5.20 0.66
N ARG A 28 0.51 5.91 -0.45
CA ARG A 28 1.39 7.00 -0.86
C ARG A 28 0.56 8.21 -1.26
N VAL A 29 1.17 9.38 -1.23
CA VAL A 29 0.48 10.64 -1.57
C VAL A 29 1.15 11.27 -2.79
N CYS A 30 0.36 11.81 -3.71
CA CYS A 30 0.84 12.50 -4.90
C CYS A 30 1.22 13.95 -4.56
N ASN A 31 2.32 14.13 -3.82
CA ASN A 31 2.73 15.43 -3.30
C ASN A 31 4.22 15.75 -3.43
N ASN A 32 5.00 14.96 -4.18
CA ASN A 32 6.45 15.11 -4.24
C ASN A 32 7.03 15.26 -5.67
N PRO A 33 6.61 16.27 -6.47
CA PRO A 33 5.73 17.39 -6.11
C PRO A 33 4.24 17.09 -6.38
N LYS A 34 3.35 17.94 -5.86
CA LYS A 34 1.92 17.92 -6.23
C LYS A 34 1.73 18.45 -7.66
N PRO A 35 0.71 17.97 -8.41
CA PRO A 35 0.39 18.55 -9.71
C PRO A 35 -0.01 20.03 -9.60
N GLU A 36 0.51 20.88 -10.48
CA GLU A 36 0.18 22.31 -10.51
C GLU A 36 0.04 22.84 -11.94
N ASN A 37 -0.73 23.93 -12.08
CA ASN A 37 -0.92 24.68 -13.33
C ASN A 37 -1.35 23.78 -14.50
N GLY A 38 -2.26 22.82 -14.25
CA GLY A 38 -2.76 21.89 -15.28
C GLY A 38 -1.82 20.72 -15.59
N GLY A 39 -0.86 20.41 -14.72
CA GLY A 39 -0.03 19.21 -14.84
C GLY A 39 -0.80 17.93 -14.54
N LEU A 40 -0.26 16.80 -15.00
CA LEU A 40 -0.91 15.50 -14.90
C LEU A 40 -0.92 14.98 -13.45
N PRO A 41 -1.97 14.25 -13.04
CA PRO A 41 -1.96 13.53 -11.77
C PRO A 41 -0.93 12.39 -11.80
N CYS A 42 -0.54 11.92 -10.62
CA CYS A 42 0.32 10.74 -10.52
C CYS A 42 -0.38 9.52 -11.12
N ALA A 43 0.33 8.77 -11.97
CA ALA A 43 -0.17 7.53 -12.56
C ALA A 43 -0.02 6.35 -11.59
N GLY A 44 -1.03 5.47 -11.54
CA GLY A 44 -1.04 4.26 -10.71
C GLY A 44 -1.85 4.40 -9.41
N ALA A 45 -1.84 3.36 -8.59
CA ALA A 45 -2.66 3.32 -7.38
C ALA A 45 -2.07 4.13 -6.22
N MET A 46 -2.94 4.76 -5.44
CA MET A 46 -2.60 5.45 -4.18
C MET A 46 -2.41 4.47 -3.01
N VAL A 47 -3.08 3.31 -3.09
CA VAL A 47 -3.08 2.26 -2.08
C VAL A 47 -2.61 0.98 -2.73
N GLU A 48 -1.77 0.22 -2.04
CA GLU A 48 -1.41 -1.14 -2.44
C GLU A 48 -1.76 -2.10 -1.32
N GLN A 49 -2.01 -3.34 -1.71
CA GLN A 49 -2.43 -4.42 -0.84
C GLN A 49 -1.53 -5.63 -1.06
N GLN A 50 -1.11 -6.29 0.02
CA GLN A 50 -0.41 -7.56 -0.06
C GLN A 50 -0.86 -8.55 1.00
N SER A 51 -0.66 -9.83 0.70
CA SER A 51 -0.87 -10.92 1.65
C SER A 51 0.19 -10.89 2.75
N CYS A 52 -0.21 -11.24 3.97
CA CYS A 52 0.68 -11.34 5.14
C CYS A 52 0.24 -12.50 6.03
N ASN A 53 1.09 -12.91 6.97
CA ASN A 53 0.77 -13.93 7.96
C ASN A 53 0.20 -15.24 7.39
N MET A 54 0.84 -15.76 6.34
CA MET A 54 0.42 -16.99 5.63
C MET A 54 0.67 -18.28 6.43
N GLN A 55 1.36 -18.20 7.57
CA GLN A 55 1.52 -19.35 8.47
C GLN A 55 0.15 -19.88 8.92
N PRO A 56 -0.06 -21.20 9.02
CA PRO A 56 -1.28 -21.76 9.57
C PRO A 56 -1.55 -21.25 11.00
N CYS A 57 -2.83 -21.09 11.33
CA CYS A 57 -3.23 -20.93 12.73
C CYS A 57 -3.07 -22.28 13.46
N GLY A 58 -2.63 -22.24 14.71
CA GLY A 58 -2.18 -23.40 15.48
C GLY A 58 -2.98 -24.70 15.28
N GLY A 59 -2.30 -25.66 14.63
CA GLY A 59 -2.36 -27.09 14.94
C GLY A 59 -3.59 -27.88 14.49
N LYS A 60 -3.64 -28.27 13.21
CA LYS A 60 -3.17 -29.59 12.74
C LYS A 60 -2.97 -29.52 11.22
N GLN A 61 -1.71 -29.45 10.82
CA GLN A 61 -1.32 -29.93 9.49
C GLN A 61 -1.56 -31.46 9.53
N PRO A 62 -2.40 -32.03 8.65
CA PRO A 62 -2.55 -33.49 8.58
C PRO A 62 -1.22 -34.15 8.24
#